data_AF-A0A327NR22-F1
#
_entry.id   AF-A0A327NR22-F1
#
_cell.length_a   1.000
_cell.length_b   1.000
_cell.length_c   1.000
_cell.angle_alpha   90.00
_cell.angle_beta   90.00
_cell.angle_gamma   90.00
#
_symmetry.space_group_name_H-M   'P 1'
#
loop_
_entity.id
_entity.type
_entity.pdbx_description
1 polymer ?
#
loop_
_entity_poly.entity_id
_entity_poly.type
_entity_poly.pdbx_seq_one_letter_code
_entity_poly.pdbx_strand_id
1 'polypeptide(L)'
;MKSEDLKNMSTEQLLKQQKTTRFVIGLFIGALVSSLAINIYNTGFSSKLITPLALLPLVFVIRNSLKQIQQELATRPKQEPGE
;
A
#
# COMPACT_ATOMS: atom_id res chain seq x y z
N MET A 1 -8.15 -6.71 4.37
CA MET A 1 -9.03 -6.10 5.39
C MET A 1 -10.44 -6.59 5.14
N LYS A 2 -11.25 -6.76 6.19
CA LYS A 2 -12.67 -7.02 6.03
C LYS A 2 -13.38 -5.70 5.77
N SER A 3 -14.31 -5.69 4.83
CA SER A 3 -15.08 -4.49 4.47
C SER A 3 -15.91 -3.96 5.65
N GLU A 4 -16.30 -4.85 6.57
CA GLU A 4 -17.06 -4.52 7.76
C GLU A 4 -16.25 -3.73 8.79
N ASP A 5 -14.94 -3.99 8.90
CA ASP A 5 -14.04 -3.17 9.74
C ASP A 5 -13.91 -1.74 9.20
N LEU A 6 -13.94 -1.57 7.88
CA LEU A 6 -13.83 -0.25 7.23
C LEU A 6 -15.10 0.59 7.43
N LYS A 7 -16.28 -0.03 7.38
CA LYS A 7 -17.56 0.65 7.60
C LYS A 7 -17.69 1.23 9.01
N ASN A 8 -17.14 0.52 10.01
CA ASN A 8 -17.20 0.94 11.41
C ASN A 8 -16.19 2.06 11.76
N MET A 9 -15.25 2.39 10.87
CA MET A 9 -14.29 3.47 11.11
C MET A 9 -14.88 4.85 10.82
N SER A 10 -14.44 5.85 11.58
CA SER A 10 -14.74 7.25 11.27
C SER A 10 -14.03 7.70 10.00
N THR A 11 -14.54 8.75 9.34
CA THR A 11 -13.95 9.28 8.10
C THR A 11 -12.49 9.72 8.30
N GLU A 12 -12.18 10.31 9.47
CA GLU A 12 -10.80 10.68 9.83
C GLU A 12 -9.88 9.48 9.97
N GLN A 13 -10.36 8.41 10.61
CA GLN A 13 -9.59 7.17 10.78
C GLN A 13 -9.32 6.51 9.42
N LEU A 14 -10.32 6.48 8.53
CA LEU A 14 -10.17 5.98 7.16
C LEU A 14 -9.18 6.81 6.35
N LEU A 15 -9.22 8.14 6.44
CA LEU A 15 -8.28 9.04 5.77
C LEU A 15 -6.84 8.84 6.28
N LYS A 16 -6.67 8.71 7.60
CA LYS A 16 -5.37 8.42 8.21
C LYS A 16 -4.85 7.07 7.72
N GLN A 17 -5.69 6.04 7.75
CA GLN A 17 -5.34 4.70 7.29
C GLN A 17 -5.01 4.68 5.79
N GLN A 18 -5.74 5.43 4.95
CA GLN A 18 -5.44 5.59 3.53
C GLN A 18 -4.04 6.17 3.31
N LYS A 19 -3.70 7.26 4.02
CA LYS A 19 -2.38 7.90 3.94
C LYS A 19 -1.27 6.96 4.39
N THR A 20 -1.44 6.32 5.54
CA THR A 20 -0.48 5.34 6.07
C THR A 20 -0.30 4.17 5.10
N THR A 21 -1.39 3.62 4.56
CA THR A 21 -1.31 2.50 3.60
C THR A 21 -0.60 2.90 2.31
N ARG A 22 -0.88 4.10 1.77
CA ARG A 22 -0.13 4.65 0.61
C ARG A 22 1.35 4.80 0.91
N PHE A 23 1.69 5.33 2.08
CA PHE A 23 3.07 5.50 2.52
C PHE A 23 3.79 4.15 2.64
N VAL A 24 3.17 3.16 3.28
CA VAL A 24 3.73 1.80 3.43
C VAL A 24 3.94 1.13 2.08
N ILE A 25 2.98 1.24 1.15
CA ILE A 25 3.16 0.72 -0.23
C ILE A 25 4.37 1.40 -0.89
N GLY A 26 4.48 2.73 -0.79
CA GLY A 26 5.58 3.49 -1.37
C GLY A 26 6.93 3.07 -0.80
N LEU A 27 7.03 2.93 0.53
CA LEU A 27 8.22 2.44 1.22
C LEU A 27 8.58 1.02 0.79
N PHE A 28 7.59 0.14 0.69
CA PHE A 28 7.82 -1.25 0.32
C PHE A 28 8.32 -1.38 -1.12
N ILE A 29 7.71 -0.65 -2.06
CA ILE A 29 8.19 -0.59 -3.45
C ILE A 29 9.60 0.01 -3.50
N GLY A 30 9.85 1.10 -2.77
CA GLY A 30 11.17 1.72 -2.67
C GLY A 30 12.23 0.73 -2.19
N ALA A 31 11.95 0.00 -1.11
CA ALA A 31 12.83 -1.02 -0.57
C ALA A 31 13.10 -2.15 -1.57
N LEU A 32 12.07 -2.62 -2.29
CA LEU A 32 12.24 -3.65 -3.33
C LEU A 32 13.15 -3.16 -4.46
N VAL A 33 12.93 -1.94 -4.95
CA VAL A 33 13.76 -1.35 -6.02
C VAL A 33 15.19 -1.12 -5.56
N SER A 34 15.39 -0.52 -4.38
CA SER A 34 16.72 -0.31 -3.81
C SER A 34 17.45 -1.63 -3.59
N SER A 35 16.76 -2.66 -3.08
CA SER A 35 17.34 -3.99 -2.91
C SER A 35 17.74 -4.62 -4.25
N LEU A 36 16.92 -4.45 -5.29
CA LEU A 36 17.23 -4.94 -6.64
C LEU A 36 18.46 -4.22 -7.21
N ALA A 37 18.49 -2.89 -7.11
CA ALA A 37 19.60 -2.07 -7.60
C ALA A 37 20.93 -2.43 -6.91
N ILE A 38 20.92 -2.59 -5.58
CA ILE A 38 22.11 -2.99 -4.80
C ILE A 38 22.58 -4.39 -5.21
N ASN A 39 21.66 -5.35 -5.39
CA ASN A 39 22.03 -6.72 -5.79
C ASN A 39 22.62 -6.76 -7.20
N ILE A 40 22.03 -6.03 -8.16
CA ILE A 40 22.54 -5.93 -9.53
C ILE A 40 23.93 -5.29 -9.52
N TYR A 41 24.11 -4.19 -8.78
CA TYR A 41 25.40 -3.50 -8.68
C TYR A 41 26.51 -4.37 -8.09
N ASN A 42 26.23 -5.09 -6.99
CA ASN A 42 27.26 -5.85 -6.27
C ASN A 42 27.55 -7.24 -6.86
N THR A 43 26.56 -7.89 -7.46
CA THR A 43 26.66 -9.32 -7.82
C THR A 43 26.13 -9.66 -9.23
N GLY A 44 25.71 -8.67 -10.01
CA GLY A 44 25.07 -8.90 -11.31
C GLY A 44 23.74 -9.65 -11.18
N PHE A 45 23.33 -10.37 -12.23
CA PHE A 45 22.13 -11.22 -12.21
C PHE A 45 22.39 -12.52 -11.41
N SER A 46 22.19 -12.45 -10.10
CA SER A 46 22.34 -13.57 -9.18
C SER A 46 20.98 -14.06 -8.65
N SER A 47 20.92 -15.27 -8.10
CA SER A 47 19.72 -15.89 -7.49
C SER A 47 19.09 -15.07 -6.36
N LYS A 48 19.81 -14.08 -5.80
CA LYS A 48 19.30 -13.12 -4.81
C LYS A 48 18.19 -12.19 -5.34
N LEU A 49 18.04 -12.07 -6.67
CA LEU A 49 16.96 -11.30 -7.30
C LEU A 49 15.59 -11.99 -7.18
N ILE A 50 15.54 -13.30 -6.90
CA ILE A 50 14.28 -14.05 -6.73
C ILE A 50 13.46 -13.51 -5.56
N THR A 51 14.11 -13.06 -4.48
CA THR A 51 13.42 -12.57 -3.28
C THR A 51 12.53 -11.35 -3.56
N PRO A 52 13.04 -10.23 -4.14
CA PRO A 52 12.17 -9.09 -4.44
C PRO A 52 11.08 -9.42 -5.48
N LEU A 53 11.36 -10.31 -6.44
CA LEU A 53 10.38 -10.81 -7.41
C LEU A 53 9.25 -11.60 -6.72
N ALA A 54 9.58 -12.48 -5.79
CA ALA A 54 8.61 -13.28 -5.03
C ALA A 54 7.72 -12.44 -4.12
N LEU A 55 8.18 -11.23 -3.73
CA LEU A 55 7.44 -10.30 -2.88
C LEU A 55 6.53 -9.33 -3.67
N LEU A 56 6.63 -9.25 -5.00
CA LEU A 56 5.76 -8.40 -5.82
C LEU A 56 4.26 -8.67 -5.63
N PRO A 57 3.76 -9.92 -5.50
CA PRO A 57 2.34 -10.19 -5.26
C PRO A 57 1.80 -9.49 -4.01
N LEU A 58 2.66 -9.28 -2.99
CA LEU A 58 2.26 -8.58 -1.77
C LEU A 58 1.88 -7.12 -2.03
N VAL A 59 2.55 -6.46 -2.99
CA VAL A 59 2.19 -5.10 -3.42
C VAL A 59 0.76 -5.07 -3.93
N PHE A 60 0.33 -6.07 -4.70
CA PHE A 60 -1.04 -6.16 -5.23
C PHE A 60 -2.07 -6.35 -4.12
N VAL A 61 -1.78 -7.20 -3.13
CA VAL A 61 -2.66 -7.43 -1.97
C VAL A 61 -2.85 -6.15 -1.16
N ILE A 62 -1.76 -5.43 -0.86
CA ILE A 62 -1.82 -4.19 -0.09
C ILE A 62 -2.50 -3.08 -0.91
N ARG A 63 -2.24 -3.00 -2.23
CA ARG A 63 -2.92 -2.08 -3.14
C ARG A 63 -4.43 -2.34 -3.23
N ASN A 64 -4.86 -3.60 -3.17
CA ASN A 64 -6.28 -3.93 -3.15
C ASN A 64 -6.95 -3.44 -1.87
N SER A 65 -6.28 -3.58 -0.72
CA SER A 65 -6.76 -3.01 0.56
C SER A 65 -6.88 -1.48 0.47
N LEU A 66 -5.91 -0.80 -0.16
CA LEU A 66 -5.99 0.64 -0.39
C LEU A 66 -7.17 1.05 -1.30
N LYS A 67 -7.50 0.25 -2.33
CA LYS A 67 -8.67 0.48 -3.18
C LYS A 67 -9.96 0.36 -2.39
N GLN A 68 -10.08 -0.62 -1.50
CA GLN A 68 -11.27 -0.78 -0.66
C GLN A 68 -11.47 0.42 0.27
N ILE A 69 -10.41 0.93 0.89
CA ILE A 69 -10.46 2.15 1.70
C ILE A 69 -10.91 3.36 0.86
N GLN A 70 -10.40 3.49 -0.37
CA GLN A 70 -10.81 4.57 -1.28
C GLN A 70 -12.27 4.48 -1.72
N GLN A 71 -12.75 3.28 -1.99
CA GLN A 71 -14.14 3.04 -2.35
C GLN A 71 -15.06 3.41 -1.18
N GLU A 72 -14.72 2.98 0.03
CA GLU A 72 -15.47 3.31 1.24
C GLU A 72 -15.51 4.83 1.49
N LEU A 73 -14.38 5.53 1.31
CA LEU A 73 -14.31 7.00 1.41
C LEU A 73 -15.14 7.70 0.31
N ALA A 74 -15.22 7.12 -0.89
CA ALA A 74 -15.98 7.68 -2.01
C ALA A 74 -17.50 7.45 -1.88
N THR A 75 -17.92 6.39 -1.18
CA THR A 75 -19.33 6.12 -0.88
C THR A 75 -19.88 6.98 0.25
N ARG A 76 -19.01 7.62 1.05
CA ARG A 76 -19.43 8.58 2.07
C ARG A 76 -19.86 9.88 1.40
N PRO A 77 -21.01 10.47 1.78
CA PRO A 77 -21.34 11.82 1.32
C PRO A 77 -20.16 12.73 1.66
N LYS A 78 -19.75 13.58 0.73
CA LYS A 78 -18.69 14.59 0.93
C LYS A 78 -18.94 15.26 2.28
N GLN A 79 -18.18 14.90 3.30
CA GLN A 79 -18.09 15.72 4.49
C GLN A 79 -17.22 16.89 4.04
N GLU A 80 -17.88 17.96 3.62
CA GLU A 80 -17.23 19.25 3.44
C GLU A 80 -16.50 19.59 4.75
N PRO A 81 -15.24 20.03 4.70
CA PRO A 81 -14.57 20.53 5.88
C PRO A 81 -15.40 21.70 6.41
N GLY A 82 -15.67 21.67 7.72
CA GLY A 82 -16.65 22.49 8.42
C GLY A 82 -16.76 23.95 7.99
N GLU A 83 -18.01 24.42 8.01
CA GLU A 83 -18.37 25.81 8.33
C GLU A 83 -17.78 26.25 9.68
#